data_AF-A0A1T0B1W3-F1
#
_entry.id   AF-A0A1T0B1W3-F1
#
_cell.length_a   1.000
_cell.length_b   1.000
_cell.length_c   1.000
_cell.angle_alpha   90.00
_cell.angle_beta   90.00
_cell.angle_gamma   90.00
#
_symmetry.space_group_name_H-M   'P 1'
#
loop_
_entity.id
_entity.type
_entity.pdbx_description
1 polymer ?
#
loop_
_entity_poly.entity_id
_entity_poly.type
_entity_poly.pdbx_seq_one_letter_code
_entity_poly.pdbx_strand_id
1 'polypeptide(L)' 'MEKETKRLYDKKALAEILCTSTSTLNRRMRDDKHFPRPHLIFGKTYWTDIQVEEYIQFIHNGGYRN' A
#
# COMPACT_ATOMS: atom_id res chain seq x y z
N MET A 1 23.82 -11.04 -5.78
CA MET A 1 22.78 -9.99 -5.76
C MET A 1 21.56 -10.56 -6.45
N GLU A 2 20.60 -11.08 -5.69
CA GLU A 2 19.30 -11.44 -6.27
C GLU A 2 18.67 -10.15 -6.81
N LYS A 3 18.22 -10.19 -8.06
CA LYS A 3 17.39 -9.13 -8.61
C LYS A 3 16.05 -9.23 -7.89
N GLU A 4 15.89 -8.52 -6.77
CA GLU A 4 14.59 -8.27 -6.16
C GLU A 4 13.69 -7.71 -7.26
N THR A 5 12.78 -8.56 -7.72
CA THR A 5 11.90 -8.22 -8.83
C THR A 5 10.89 -7.27 -8.24
N LYS A 6 11.09 -5.95 -8.42
CA LYS A 6 10.18 -4.92 -7.93
C LYS A 6 8.76 -5.24 -8.41
N ARG A 7 7.90 -5.72 -7.50
CA ARG A 7 6.51 -6.03 -7.82
C ARG A 7 5.68 -4.76 -7.70
N LEU A 8 4.72 -4.60 -8.61
CA LEU A 8 3.74 -3.53 -8.59
C LEU A 8 2.37 -4.11 -8.31
N TYR A 9 1.71 -3.60 -7.27
CA TYR A 9 0.37 -4.00 -6.87
C TYR A 9 -0.61 -2.92 -7.30
N ASP A 10 -1.63 -3.32 -8.06
CA ASP A 10 -2.76 -2.43 -8.31
C ASP A 10 -3.63 -2.29 -7.05
N LYS A 11 -4.64 -1.43 -7.14
CA LYS A 11 -5.56 -1.15 -6.03
C LYS A 11 -6.30 -2.41 -5.53
N LYS A 12 -6.65 -3.34 -6.43
CA LYS A 12 -7.40 -4.54 -6.08
C LYS A 12 -6.50 -5.52 -5.33
N ALA A 13 -5.30 -5.77 -5.86
CA ALA A 13 -4.30 -6.61 -5.22
C ALA A 13 -3.90 -6.06 -3.84
N LEU A 14 -3.73 -4.73 -3.71
CA LEU A 14 -3.42 -4.12 -2.42
C LEU A 14 -4.56 -4.30 -1.39
N ALA A 15 -5.81 -4.22 -1.83
CA ALA A 15 -6.96 -4.45 -0.95
C ALA A 15 -6.99 -5.90 -0.43
N GLU A 16 -6.67 -6.87 -1.29
CA GLU A 16 -6.56 -8.28 -0.93
C GLU A 16 -5.41 -8.51 0.07
N ILE A 17 -4.22 -7.94 -0.18
CA ILE A 17 -3.06 -8.03 0.71
C ILE A 17 -3.36 -7.46 2.11
N LEU A 18 -4.03 -6.31 2.16
CA LEU A 18 -4.38 -5.65 3.42
C LEU A 18 -5.67 -6.20 4.06
N CYS A 19 -6.22 -7.30 3.54
CA CYS A 19 -7.46 -7.92 4.00
C CYS A 19 -8.60 -6.90 4.18
N THR A 20 -8.79 -6.03 3.18
CA THR A 20 -9.76 -4.94 3.24
C THR A 20 -10.52 -4.74 1.94
N SER A 21 -11.55 -3.88 1.97
CA SER A 21 -12.30 -3.52 0.76
C SER A 21 -11.61 -2.38 0.00
N THR A 22 -11.82 -2.33 -1.32
CA THR A 22 -11.36 -1.20 -2.14
C THR A 22 -11.96 0.13 -1.69
N SER A 23 -13.18 0.13 -1.14
CA SER A 23 -13.84 1.29 -0.54
C SER A 23 -13.09 1.79 0.70
N THR A 24 -12.71 0.87 1.60
CA THR A 24 -11.89 1.18 2.78
C THR A 24 -10.53 1.73 2.37
N LEU A 25 -9.93 1.13 1.34
CA LEU A 25 -8.64 1.56 0.82
C LEU A 25 -8.71 2.96 0.21
N ASN A 26 -9.74 3.26 -0.58
CA ASN A 26 -9.98 4.62 -1.08
C ASN A 26 -10.17 5.65 0.06
N ARG A 27 -10.82 5.25 1.16
CA ARG A 27 -10.93 6.12 2.35
C ARG A 27 -9.57 6.38 2.98
N ARG A 28 -8.75 5.34 3.19
CA ARG A 28 -7.38 5.49 3.71
C ARG A 28 -6.51 6.36 2.81
N MET A 29 -6.57 6.18 1.49
CA MET A 29 -5.84 7.02 0.54
C MET A 29 -6.15 8.52 0.67
N ARG A 30 -7.38 8.88 1.10
CA ARG A 30 -7.77 10.28 1.30
C ARG A 30 -7.45 10.79 2.70
N ASP A 31 -7.74 9.97 3.71
CA ASP A 31 -7.85 10.44 5.09
C ASP A 31 -6.64 10.03 5.96
N ASP A 32 -5.90 8.99 5.57
CA ASP A 32 -4.77 8.46 6.32
C ASP A 32 -3.44 9.04 5.81
N LYS A 33 -2.86 9.94 6.60
CA LYS A 33 -1.56 10.60 6.33
C LYS A 33 -0.38 9.63 6.25
N HIS A 34 -0.49 8.43 6.81
CA HIS A 34 0.55 7.40 6.80
C HIS A 34 0.37 6.39 5.67
N PHE A 35 -0.74 6.48 4.91
CA PHE A 35 -0.99 5.58 3.80
C PHE A 35 0.05 5.81 2.68
N PRO A 36 0.69 4.76 2.14
CA PRO A 36 1.73 4.91 1.14
C PRO A 36 1.18 5.57 -0.13
N ARG A 37 1.93 6.54 -0.67
CA ARG A 37 1.53 7.25 -1.89
C ARG A 37 1.71 6.35 -3.12
N PRO A 38 0.69 6.16 -3.96
CA PRO A 38 0.82 5.35 -5.16
C PRO A 38 1.73 6.01 -6.21
N HIS A 39 2.31 5.17 -7.06
CA HIS A 39 2.86 5.56 -8.35
C HIS A 39 1.75 5.59 -9.41
N LEU A 40 1.72 6.65 -10.21
CA LEU A 40 0.83 6.75 -11.37
C LEU A 40 1.58 6.27 -12.62
N ILE A 41 1.10 5.19 -13.22
CA ILE A 41 1.70 4.59 -14.43
C ILE A 41 0.56 4.42 -15.44
N PHE A 42 0.66 5.12 -16.58
CA PHE A 42 -0.36 5.13 -17.63
C PHE A 42 -1.80 5.37 -17.11
N GLY A 43 -1.96 6.30 -16.16
CA GLY A 43 -3.26 6.65 -15.59
C GLY A 43 -3.80 5.65 -14.55
N LYS A 44 -3.04 4.61 -14.20
CA LYS A 44 -3.40 3.64 -13.15
C LYS A 44 -2.48 3.78 -11.94
N THR A 45 -3.04 3.54 -10.76
CA THR A 45 -2.32 3.63 -9.48
C THR A 45 -1.73 2.29 -9.07
N TYR A 46 -0.45 2.29 -8.73
CA TYR A 46 0.28 1.11 -8.27
C TYR A 46 1.08 1.40 -7.01
N TRP A 47 1.33 0.37 -6.20
CA TRP A 47 2.22 0.39 -5.05
C TRP A 47 3.34 -0.61 -5.24
N THR A 48 4.55 -0.28 -4.83
CA THR A 48 5.66 -1.25 -4.84
C THR A 48 5.54 -2.23 -3.67
N ASP A 49 6.16 -3.39 -3.78
CA ASP A 49 6.44 -4.29 -2.65
C ASP A 49 6.96 -3.58 -1.41
N ILE A 50 8.02 -2.78 -1.55
CA ILE A 50 8.61 -2.05 -0.43
C ILE A 50 7.58 -1.15 0.27
N GLN A 51 6.78 -0.39 -0.49
CA GLN A 51 5.75 0.49 0.09
C GLN A 51 4.70 -0.29 0.89
N VAL A 52 4.34 -1.48 0.40
CA VAL A 52 3.33 -2.33 1.05
C VAL A 52 3.89 -2.97 2.31
N GLU A 53 5.10 -3.50 2.25
CA GLU A 53 5.79 -4.10 3.39
C GLU A 53 6.04 -3.09 4.51
N GLU A 54 6.56 -1.90 4.19
CA GLU A 54 6.78 -0.82 5.15
C GLU A 54 5.48 -0.40 5.84
N TYR A 55 4.38 -0.30 5.09
CA TYR A 55 3.08 0.08 5.65
C TYR A 55 2.51 -1.02 6.57
N ILE A 56 2.64 -2.30 6.20
CA ILE A 56 2.23 -3.41 7.07
C ILE A 56 3.04 -3.39 8.38
N GLN A 57 4.36 -3.18 8.28
CA GLN A 57 5.21 -3.06 9.47
C GLN A 57 4.84 -1.87 10.34
N PHE A 58 4.54 -0.72 9.75
CA PHE A 58 4.03 0.46 10.47
C PHE A 58 2.76 0.13 11.27
N ILE A 59 1.80 -0.57 10.66
CA ILE A 59 0.56 -0.99 11.34
C ILE A 59 0.88 -1.97 12.48
N HIS A 60 1.69 -3.01 12.22
CA HIS A 60 2.04 -4.03 13.20
C HIS A 60 2.78 -3.45 14.42
N ASN A 61 3.65 -2.47 14.19
CA ASN A 61 4.40 -1.79 15.25
C ASN A 61 3.56 -0.75 16.00
N GLY A 62 2.25 -0.66 15.72
CA GLY A 62 1.34 0.24 16.42
C GLY A 62 1.50 1.70 16.01
N GLY A 63 1.86 1.98 14.76
CA GLY A 63 2.12 3.33 14.26
C GLY A 63 0.99 4.36 14.44
N TYR A 64 -0.24 3.92 14.72
CA TYR A 64 -1.38 4.79 15.06
C TYR A 64 -1.60 5.00 16.57
N ARG A 65 -0.75 4.41 17.43
CA ARG A 65 -0.82 4.55 18.90
C ARG A 65 0.06 5.67 19.45
N ASN A 66 0.79 6.38 18.58
CA ASN A 66 1.59 7.57 18.92
C ASN A 66 0.79 8.87 18.73
#